data_AF-A0A800DPC0-F1
#
_entry.id   AF-A0A800DPC0-F1
#
_cell.length_a   1.000
_cell.length_b   1.000
_cell.length_c   1.000
_cell.angle_alpha   90.00
_cell.angle_beta   90.00
_cell.angle_gamma   90.00
#
_symmetry.space_group_name_H-M   'P 1'
#
loop_
_entity.id
_entity.type
_entity.pdbx_description
1 polymer ?
#
loop_
_entity_poly.entity_id
_entity_poly.type
_entity_poly.pdbx_seq_one_letter_code
_entity_poly.pdbx_strand_id
1 'polypeptide(L)'
;MRYLVMNWNDFPKEEIYWTITKDCNLQCIDCYYSAGPGGKTATSEHIEAMIGNFPEDLKTIHLSGGEVLKVFDVLLDALELLKEKYQRRLKTKEISIYVQSNLTLLTEKMAQSYLSVEL
;
A
#
# COMPACT_ATOMS: atom_id res chain seq x y z
N MET A 1 -19.01 -35.04 5.86
CA MET A 1 -18.05 -33.91 5.71
C MET A 1 -18.80 -32.79 5.02
N ARG A 2 -19.11 -31.68 5.72
CA ARG A 2 -19.77 -30.50 5.13
C ARG A 2 -18.66 -29.52 4.74
N TYR A 3 -18.57 -29.21 3.46
CA TYR A 3 -17.71 -28.12 3.00
C TYR A 3 -18.44 -26.80 3.21
N LEU A 4 -17.73 -25.80 3.73
CA LEU A 4 -18.21 -24.42 3.74
C LEU A 4 -18.00 -23.88 2.33
N VAL A 5 -19.08 -23.74 1.56
CA VAL A 5 -19.03 -23.06 0.26
C VAL A 5 -19.25 -21.58 0.56
N MET A 6 -18.15 -20.82 0.66
CA MET A 6 -18.21 -19.37 0.75
C MET A 6 -18.31 -18.79 -0.66
N ASN A 7 -19.30 -17.93 -0.90
CA ASN A 7 -19.39 -17.22 -2.16
C ASN A 7 -18.37 -16.09 -2.15
N TRP A 8 -17.71 -15.83 -3.28
CA TRP A 8 -16.70 -14.77 -3.37
C TRP A 8 -17.26 -13.39 -2.98
N ASN A 9 -18.56 -13.18 -3.22
CA ASN A 9 -19.26 -11.95 -2.86
C ASN A 9 -19.56 -11.82 -1.36
N ASP A 10 -19.36 -12.88 -0.57
CA ASP A 10 -19.60 -12.88 0.88
C ASP A 10 -18.39 -12.35 1.66
N PHE A 11 -17.25 -12.13 0.99
CA PHE A 11 -16.06 -11.59 1.63
C PHE A 11 -16.15 -10.05 1.69
N PRO A 12 -16.05 -9.44 2.89
CA PRO A 12 -16.00 -8.00 3.01
C PRO A 12 -14.75 -7.47 2.28
N LYS A 13 -14.96 -6.66 1.25
CA LYS A 13 -13.89 -5.98 0.50
C LYS A 13 -13.42 -4.72 1.24
N GLU A 14 -13.41 -4.77 2.56
CA GLU A 14 -13.18 -3.61 3.41
C GLU A 14 -11.68 -3.28 3.54
N GLU A 15 -10.81 -4.22 3.18
CA GLU A 15 -9.37 -4.10 3.39
C GLU A 15 -8.59 -4.58 2.16
N ILE A 16 -7.56 -3.83 1.79
CA ILE A 16 -6.60 -4.22 0.74
C ILE A 16 -5.19 -4.18 1.30
N TYR A 17 -4.44 -5.27 1.07
CA TYR A 17 -2.99 -5.29 1.16
C TYR A 17 -2.42 -5.11 -0.24
N TRP A 18 -1.74 -3.99 -0.49
CA TRP A 18 -1.20 -3.67 -1.79
C TRP A 18 0.32 -3.54 -1.77
N THR A 19 0.98 -4.46 -2.45
CA THR A 19 2.44 -4.46 -2.61
C THR A 19 2.85 -3.66 -3.85
N ILE A 20 3.44 -2.48 -3.65
CA ILE A 20 3.83 -1.57 -4.76
C ILE A 20 5.22 -1.87 -5.33
N THR A 21 6.03 -2.64 -4.61
CA THR A 21 7.36 -3.06 -5.06
C THR A 21 7.71 -4.42 -4.50
N LYS A 22 8.50 -5.20 -5.24
CA LYS A 22 9.24 -6.37 -4.74
C LYS A 22 10.70 -6.03 -4.42
N ASP A 23 11.14 -4.81 -4.74
CA ASP A 23 12.48 -4.35 -4.41
C ASP A 23 12.59 -4.10 -2.91
N CYS A 24 13.61 -4.67 -2.28
CA CYS A 24 13.92 -4.51 -0.87
C CYS A 24 15.42 -4.27 -0.71
N ASN A 25 15.84 -3.54 0.32
CA ASN A 25 17.26 -3.40 0.67
C ASN A 25 17.76 -4.55 1.56
N LEU A 26 16.85 -5.39 2.08
CA LEU A 26 17.15 -6.55 2.91
C LEU A 26 16.85 -7.86 2.19
N GLN A 27 17.34 -8.96 2.75
CA GLN A 27 16.97 -10.33 2.40
C GLN A 27 16.64 -11.08 3.69
N CYS A 28 15.40 -10.94 4.18
CA CYS A 28 14.97 -11.56 5.42
C CYS A 28 14.78 -13.07 5.23
N ILE A 29 15.20 -13.87 6.21
CA ILE A 29 15.11 -15.33 6.18
C ILE A 29 13.66 -15.85 6.10
N ASP A 30 12.71 -15.07 6.60
CA ASP A 30 11.29 -15.38 6.75
C ASP A 30 10.38 -14.50 5.87
N CYS A 31 10.94 -13.86 4.82
CA CYS A 31 10.16 -13.01 3.93
C CYS A 31 9.15 -13.83 3.10
N TYR A 32 7.88 -13.82 3.51
CA TYR A 32 6.79 -14.50 2.78
C TYR A 32 6.67 -14.03 1.32
N TYR A 33 7.04 -12.78 1.03
CA TYR A 33 6.97 -12.19 -0.30
C TYR A 33 8.22 -12.46 -1.15
N SER A 34 9.25 -13.07 -0.57
CA SER A 34 10.56 -13.31 -1.21
C SER A 34 11.09 -12.06 -1.92
N ALA A 35 10.92 -10.91 -1.27
CA ALA A 35 11.41 -9.63 -1.76
C ALA A 35 12.93 -9.52 -1.53
N GLY A 36 13.58 -8.67 -2.33
CA GLY A 36 15.02 -8.51 -2.26
C GLY A 36 15.54 -7.49 -3.26
N PRO A 37 16.85 -7.22 -3.24
CA PRO A 37 17.45 -6.24 -4.14
C PRO A 37 17.21 -6.55 -5.62
N GLY A 38 16.80 -5.54 -6.38
CA GLY A 38 16.54 -5.66 -7.82
C GLY A 38 15.15 -6.20 -8.15
N GLY A 39 14.25 -6.28 -7.16
CA GLY A 39 12.85 -6.62 -7.40
C GLY A 39 12.16 -5.59 -8.30
N LYS A 40 11.05 -6.00 -8.93
CA LYS A 40 10.26 -5.09 -9.78
C LYS A 40 9.44 -4.13 -8.94
N THR A 41 9.36 -2.89 -9.38
CA THR A 41 8.51 -1.84 -8.79
C THR A 41 7.37 -1.50 -9.75
N ALA A 42 6.19 -1.20 -9.21
CA ALA A 42 5.07 -0.72 -10.02
C ALA A 42 5.44 0.59 -10.72
N THR A 43 4.92 0.77 -11.94
CA THR A 43 5.05 2.05 -12.67
C THR A 43 3.92 2.98 -12.25
N SER A 44 4.06 4.27 -12.54
CA SER A 44 3.00 5.26 -12.27
C SER A 44 1.70 4.91 -12.98
N GLU A 45 1.76 4.43 -14.24
CA GLU A 45 0.54 4.02 -14.97
C GLU A 45 -0.14 2.82 -14.31
N HIS A 46 0.64 1.87 -13.78
CA HIS A 46 0.07 0.74 -13.02
C HIS A 46 -0.56 1.20 -11.71
N ILE A 47 0.03 2.18 -11.02
CA ILE A 47 -0.51 2.73 -9.78
C ILE A 47 -1.85 3.43 -10.03
N GLU A 48 -1.90 4.31 -11.03
CA GLU A 48 -3.12 5.01 -11.42
C GLU A 48 -4.24 4.02 -11.81
N ALA A 49 -3.92 3.04 -12.66
CA ALA A 49 -4.88 2.03 -13.10
C ALA A 49 -5.41 1.18 -11.93
N MET A 50 -4.54 0.79 -10.99
CA MET A 50 -4.92 0.00 -9.82
C MET A 50 -5.84 0.79 -8.89
N ILE A 51 -5.44 2.00 -8.49
CA ILE A 51 -6.22 2.86 -7.58
C ILE A 51 -7.58 3.20 -8.21
N GLY A 52 -7.64 3.43 -9.53
CA GLY A 52 -8.89 3.66 -10.25
C GLY A 52 -9.91 2.53 -10.10
N ASN A 53 -9.45 1.29 -9.87
CA ASN A 53 -10.29 0.11 -9.66
C ASN A 53 -10.53 -0.24 -8.18
N PHE A 54 -9.96 0.51 -7.23
CA PHE A 54 -10.19 0.24 -5.81
C PHE A 54 -11.66 0.53 -5.43
N PRO A 55 -12.29 -0.33 -4.59
CA PRO A 55 -13.66 -0.12 -4.17
C PRO A 55 -13.89 1.21 -3.44
N GLU A 56 -15.08 1.79 -3.63
CA GLU A 56 -15.48 3.04 -3.01
C GLU A 56 -15.75 2.91 -1.51
N ASP A 57 -15.99 1.69 -1.01
CA ASP A 57 -16.35 1.36 0.37
C ASP A 57 -15.19 0.76 1.19
N LEU A 58 -13.95 0.78 0.66
CA LEU A 58 -12.76 0.35 1.41
C LEU A 58 -12.63 1.07 2.74
N LYS A 59 -12.39 0.34 3.83
CA LYS A 59 -12.11 0.90 5.15
C LYS A 59 -10.63 0.97 5.44
N THR A 60 -9.81 0.12 4.83
CA THR A 60 -8.38 0.07 5.12
C THR A 60 -7.55 -0.28 3.90
N ILE A 61 -6.43 0.43 3.76
CA ILE A 61 -5.42 0.14 2.74
C ILE A 61 -4.07 -0.02 3.44
N HIS A 62 -3.44 -1.17 3.26
CA HIS A 62 -2.07 -1.43 3.68
C HIS A 62 -1.15 -1.34 2.46
N LEU A 63 -0.42 -0.23 2.35
CA LEU A 63 0.66 -0.06 1.38
C LEU A 63 1.91 -0.77 1.88
N SER A 64 2.37 -1.74 1.12
CA SER A 64 3.45 -2.66 1.50
C SER A 64 4.33 -2.99 0.28
N GLY A 65 5.20 -3.98 0.43
CA GLY A 65 6.07 -4.46 -0.63
C GLY A 65 7.31 -5.14 -0.09
N GLY A 66 8.41 -5.02 -0.83
CA GLY A 66 9.75 -5.33 -0.33
C GLY A 66 10.20 -4.31 0.70
N GLU A 67 10.57 -3.11 0.26
CA GLU A 67 10.75 -1.95 1.12
C GLU A 67 10.24 -0.69 0.42
N VAL A 68 9.13 -0.14 0.91
CA VAL A 68 8.46 1.02 0.30
C VAL A 68 9.30 2.30 0.38
N LEU A 69 10.15 2.45 1.41
CA LEU A 69 11.06 3.60 1.52
C LEU A 69 12.20 3.54 0.49
N LYS A 70 12.47 2.37 -0.09
CA LYS A 70 13.44 2.23 -1.19
C LYS A 70 12.91 2.85 -2.50
N VAL A 71 11.58 2.91 -2.65
CA VAL A 71 10.87 3.46 -3.80
C VAL A 71 10.04 4.68 -3.39
N PHE A 72 10.64 5.58 -2.61
CA PHE A 72 9.93 6.63 -1.90
C PHE A 72 9.08 7.55 -2.80
N ASP A 73 9.56 7.90 -3.99
CA ASP A 73 8.79 8.70 -4.94
C ASP A 73 7.50 7.98 -5.38
N VAL A 74 7.61 6.67 -5.67
CA VAL A 74 6.48 5.81 -6.02
C VAL A 74 5.49 5.68 -4.85
N LEU A 75 5.99 5.64 -3.61
CA LEU A 75 5.15 5.66 -2.41
C LEU A 75 4.39 6.98 -2.30
N LEU A 76 5.05 8.13 -2.47
CA LEU A 76 4.40 9.44 -2.42
C LEU A 76 3.33 9.59 -3.50
N ASP A 77 3.63 9.21 -4.73
CA ASP A 77 2.67 9.24 -5.84
C ASP A 77 1.42 8.41 -5.53
N ALA A 78 1.59 7.20 -5.00
CA ALA A 78 0.48 6.35 -4.60
C ALA A 78 -0.36 6.98 -3.46
N LEU A 79 0.29 7.61 -2.48
CA LEU A 79 -0.39 8.25 -1.36
C LEU A 79 -1.19 9.48 -1.80
N GLU A 80 -0.65 10.31 -2.70
CA GLU A 80 -1.38 11.46 -3.25
C GLU A 80 -2.61 11.00 -4.05
N LEU A 81 -2.46 10.00 -4.93
CA LEU A 81 -3.60 9.46 -5.69
C LEU A 81 -4.67 8.84 -4.78
N LEU A 82 -4.26 8.14 -3.72
CA LEU A 82 -5.20 7.59 -2.74
C LEU A 82 -5.90 8.71 -1.94
N LYS A 83 -5.15 9.75 -1.56
CA LYS A 83 -5.70 10.93 -0.89
C LYS A 83 -6.72 11.63 -1.77
N GLU A 84 -6.43 11.80 -3.04
CA GLU A 84 -7.37 12.39 -4.01
C GLU A 84 -8.64 11.54 -4.14
N LYS A 85 -8.51 10.22 -4.34
CA LYS A 85 -9.65 9.30 -4.48
C LYS A 85 -10.53 9.28 -3.21
N TYR A 86 -9.92 9.28 -2.03
CA TYR A 86 -10.62 9.06 -0.76
C TYR A 86 -10.73 10.30 0.12
N GLN A 87 -10.46 11.51 -0.41
CA GLN A 87 -10.29 12.75 0.36
C GLN A 87 -11.38 12.99 1.42
N ARG A 88 -12.66 12.82 1.04
CA ARG A 88 -13.79 13.02 1.96
C ARG A 88 -13.77 11.99 3.10
N ARG A 89 -13.50 10.73 2.76
CA ARG A 89 -13.55 9.57 3.69
C ARG A 89 -12.36 9.56 4.64
N LEU A 90 -11.21 10.07 4.21
CA LEU A 90 -10.04 10.28 5.07
C LEU A 90 -10.35 11.33 6.15
N LYS A 91 -10.94 12.48 5.77
CA LYS A 91 -11.35 13.54 6.70
C LYS A 91 -12.36 13.08 7.76
N THR A 92 -13.29 12.22 7.37
CA THR A 92 -14.30 11.63 8.27
C THR A 92 -13.80 10.38 9.00
N LYS A 93 -12.56 9.94 8.74
CA LYS A 93 -11.93 8.72 9.27
C LYS A 93 -12.72 7.43 8.96
N GLU A 94 -13.43 7.42 7.84
CA GLU A 94 -14.14 6.25 7.30
C GLU A 94 -13.21 5.28 6.56
N ILE A 95 -11.99 5.72 6.24
CA ILE A 95 -10.92 4.91 5.66
C ILE A 95 -9.59 5.28 6.32
N SER A 96 -8.71 4.29 6.48
CA SER A 96 -7.34 4.47 7.00
C SER A 96 -6.32 3.89 6.02
N ILE A 97 -5.19 4.58 5.87
CA ILE A 97 -4.06 4.15 5.05
C ILE A 97 -2.87 3.88 5.97
N TYR A 98 -2.30 2.69 5.88
CA TYR A 98 -1.14 2.26 6.65
C TYR A 98 0.02 1.95 5.71
N VAL A 99 1.20 2.46 6.01
CA VAL A 99 2.44 2.14 5.30
C VAL A 99 3.25 1.15 6.12
N GLN A 100 3.63 0.03 5.50
CA GLN A 100 4.45 -1.02 6.11
C GLN A 100 5.88 -0.90 5.58
N SER A 101 6.85 -0.77 6.50
CA SER A 101 8.26 -0.59 6.18
C SER A 101 9.12 -1.26 7.25
N ASN A 102 10.31 -1.72 6.87
CA ASN A 102 11.36 -2.16 7.78
C ASN A 102 12.10 -0.98 8.45
N LEU A 103 11.82 0.26 8.03
CA LEU A 103 12.33 1.53 8.55
C LEU A 103 13.84 1.77 8.44
N THR A 104 14.61 0.84 7.89
CA THR A 104 16.08 0.95 7.81
C THR A 104 16.57 2.08 6.90
N LEU A 105 15.71 2.57 6.00
CA LEU A 105 15.99 3.68 5.08
C LEU A 105 15.32 5.00 5.51
N LEU A 106 14.58 5.02 6.62
CA LEU A 106 13.87 6.22 7.04
C LEU A 106 14.85 7.33 7.40
N THR A 107 14.61 8.52 6.84
CA THR A 107 15.34 9.75 7.18
C THR A 107 14.37 10.81 7.68
N GLU A 108 14.86 11.82 8.39
CA GLU A 108 14.05 12.96 8.81
C GLU A 108 13.39 13.67 7.63
N LYS A 109 14.11 13.82 6.50
CA LYS A 109 13.58 14.41 5.28
C LYS A 109 12.39 13.62 4.74
N MET A 110 12.50 12.29 4.69
CA MET A 110 11.40 11.41 4.26
C MET A 110 10.20 11.51 5.21
N ALA A 111 10.44 11.52 6.52
CA ALA A 111 9.38 11.70 7.50
C ALA A 111 8.65 13.03 7.32
N GLN A 112 9.38 14.13 7.07
CA GLN A 112 8.78 15.44 6.77
C GLN A 112 7.96 15.42 5.48
N SER A 113 8.48 14.82 4.40
CA SER A 113 7.73 14.67 3.15
C SER A 113 6.45 13.85 3.35
N TYR A 114 6.52 12.77 4.12
CA TYR A 114 5.34 11.96 4.44
C TYR A 114 4.28 12.75 5.23
N LEU A 115 4.71 13.54 6.22
CA LEU A 115 3.80 14.37 7.01
C LEU A 115 3.14 15.48 6.18
N SER A 116 3.79 15.96 5.12
CA SER A 116 3.18 16.93 4.20
C SER A 116 2.06 16.36 3.33
N VAL A 117 1.94 15.04 3.22
CA VAL A 117 0.86 14.41 2.46
C VAL A 117 -0.51 14.56 3.15
N GLU A 118 -0.62 15.06 4.39
CA GLU A 118 -1.90 15.35 5.08
C GLU A 118 -3.00 14.30 4.84
N LEU A 119 -2.78 13.07 5.30
CA LEU A 119 -3.76 11.97 5.27
C LEU A 119 -4.83 12.12 6.35
#